data_AF-A0A3M5JRP3-F1
#
_entry.id   AF-A0A3M5JRP3-F1
#
_cell.length_a   1.000
_cell.length_b   1.000
_cell.length_c   1.000
_cell.angle_alpha   90.00
_cell.angle_beta   90.00
_cell.angle_gamma   90.00
#
_symmetry.space_group_name_H-M   'P 1'
#
loop_
_entity.id
_entity.type
_entity.pdbx_description
1 polymer ?
#
loop_
_entity_poly.entity_id
_entity_poly.type
_entity_poly.pdbx_seq_one_letter_code
_entity_poly.pdbx_strand_id
1 'polypeptide(L)'
;MSKLLLGATHAQQLALINAHPDLAGKAAIQGELTQASTDEQAGAGIHHCTPEEFQRFTELNEAYKARFGFPFIMAVKGSDRHKILAAFEQRIHHSPEAEFTCALAEINKIALFRLQAL
;
A
#
# COMPACT_ATOMS: atom_id res chain seq x y z
N MET A 1 5.44 6.86 13.83
CA MET A 1 6.62 6.76 12.93
C MET A 1 7.85 6.45 13.77
N SER A 2 8.61 5.39 13.46
CA SER A 2 9.85 5.10 14.19
C SER A 2 10.88 6.22 13.96
N LYS A 3 11.59 6.64 15.01
CA LYS A 3 12.62 7.71 14.90
C LYS A 3 13.72 7.36 13.89
N LEU A 4 14.04 6.07 13.78
CA LEU A 4 15.01 5.53 12.81
C LEU A 4 14.57 5.74 11.37
N LEU A 5 13.30 5.48 11.05
CA LEU A 5 12.76 5.70 9.71
C LEU A 5 12.82 7.18 9.32
N LEU A 6 12.41 8.07 10.22
CA LEU A 6 12.38 9.51 9.95
C LEU A 6 13.76 10.14 9.83
N GLY A 7 14.76 9.57 10.52
CA GLY A 7 16.16 10.00 10.41
C GLY A 7 16.89 9.44 9.18
N ALA A 8 16.28 8.52 8.42
CA ALA A 8 16.87 7.98 7.21
C ALA A 8 16.83 9.01 6.07
N THR A 9 17.74 8.86 5.10
CA THR A 9 17.76 9.72 3.92
C THR A 9 16.50 9.49 3.06
N HIS A 10 16.10 10.50 2.29
CA HIS A 10 14.97 10.38 1.36
C HIS A 10 15.12 9.18 0.42
N ALA A 11 16.33 8.90 -0.07
CA ALA A 11 16.61 7.74 -0.92
C ALA A 11 16.34 6.40 -0.21
N GLN A 12 16.72 6.27 1.06
CA GLN A 12 16.44 5.07 1.86
C GLN A 12 14.94 4.91 2.15
N GLN A 13 14.25 6.01 2.44
CA GLN A 13 12.80 6.01 2.63
C GLN A 13 12.07 5.61 1.34
N LEU A 14 12.47 6.16 0.20
CA LEU A 14 11.91 5.80 -1.11
C LEU A 14 12.21 4.33 -1.46
N ALA A 15 13.42 3.84 -1.20
CA ALA A 15 13.76 2.44 -1.41
C ALA A 15 12.88 1.50 -0.56
N LEU A 16 12.57 1.88 0.69
CA LEU A 16 11.66 1.14 1.53
C LEU A 16 10.23 1.14 0.97
N ILE A 17 9.72 2.29 0.51
CA ILE A 17 8.40 2.37 -0.12
C ILE A 17 8.35 1.46 -1.35
N ASN A 18 9.35 1.53 -2.23
CA ASN A 18 9.41 0.74 -3.46
C ASN A 18 9.63 -0.77 -3.23
N ALA A 19 10.06 -1.18 -2.04
CA ALA A 19 10.15 -2.60 -1.68
C ALA A 19 8.78 -3.24 -1.38
N HIS A 20 7.71 -2.44 -1.29
CA HIS A 20 6.35 -2.97 -1.09
C HIS A 20 5.72 -3.38 -2.42
N PRO A 21 5.03 -4.54 -2.47
CA PRO A 21 4.27 -4.95 -3.64
C PRO A 21 3.02 -4.06 -3.79
N ASP A 22 2.51 -3.99 -5.02
CA ASP A 22 1.25 -3.30 -5.29
C ASP A 22 0.07 -3.97 -4.57
N LEU A 23 -0.79 -3.13 -3.99
CA LEU A 23 -2.04 -3.57 -3.39
C LEU A 23 -3.00 -4.02 -4.50
N ALA A 24 -3.52 -5.24 -4.39
CA ALA A 24 -4.34 -5.86 -5.43
C ALA A 24 -3.62 -5.87 -6.80
N GLY A 25 -2.29 -5.98 -6.80
CA GLY A 25 -1.49 -6.12 -8.02
C GLY A 25 -1.46 -7.55 -8.55
N LYS A 26 -0.77 -7.76 -9.67
CA LYS A 26 -0.58 -9.09 -10.29
C LYS A 26 -0.01 -10.13 -9.32
N ALA A 27 0.92 -9.73 -8.45
CA ALA A 27 1.50 -10.62 -7.43
C ALA A 27 0.44 -11.14 -6.43
N ALA A 28 -0.59 -10.36 -6.11
CA ALA A 28 -1.68 -10.79 -5.25
C ALA A 28 -2.57 -11.84 -5.94
N ILE A 29 -2.82 -11.69 -7.24
CA ILE A 29 -3.55 -12.69 -8.04
C ILE A 29 -2.75 -13.98 -8.20
N GLN A 30 -1.46 -13.85 -8.51
CA GLN A 30 -0.58 -14.98 -8.80
C GLN A 30 -0.17 -15.74 -7.53
N GLY A 31 -0.55 -15.25 -6.34
CA GLY A 31 -0.17 -15.86 -5.07
C GLY A 31 1.32 -15.72 -4.75
N GLU A 32 1.98 -14.71 -5.33
CA GLU A 32 3.42 -14.47 -5.22
C GLU A 32 3.79 -13.50 -4.10
N LEU A 33 2.81 -13.09 -3.28
CA LEU A 33 3.05 -12.27 -2.10
C LEU A 33 3.77 -13.07 -1.01
N THR A 34 4.56 -12.37 -0.18
CA THR A 34 5.08 -12.97 1.05
C THR A 34 3.92 -13.33 1.98
N GLN A 35 4.12 -14.30 2.89
CA GLN A 35 3.06 -14.73 3.82
C GLN A 35 2.45 -13.55 4.58
N ALA A 36 3.28 -12.63 5.09
CA ALA A 36 2.80 -11.44 5.77
C ALA A 36 1.92 -10.54 4.86
N SER A 37 2.32 -10.32 3.61
CA SER A 37 1.53 -9.53 2.65
C SER A 37 0.22 -10.24 2.25
N THR A 38 0.24 -11.57 2.15
CA THR A 38 -0.96 -12.39 1.91
C THR A 38 -1.94 -12.26 3.07
N ASP A 39 -1.48 -12.45 4.31
CA ASP A 39 -2.33 -12.36 5.50
C ASP A 39 -2.93 -10.95 5.67
N GLU A 40 -2.13 -9.93 5.38
CA GLU A 40 -2.57 -8.53 5.39
C GLU A 40 -3.72 -8.30 4.38
N GLN A 41 -3.55 -8.72 3.12
CA GLN A 41 -4.54 -8.46 2.06
C GLN A 41 -5.75 -9.39 2.12
N ALA A 42 -5.61 -10.61 2.64
CA ALA A 42 -6.72 -11.56 2.78
C ALA A 42 -7.83 -10.99 3.68
N GLY A 43 -7.45 -10.32 4.78
CA GLY A 43 -8.40 -9.69 5.71
C GLY A 43 -9.18 -8.52 5.10
N ALA A 44 -8.70 -7.92 4.00
CA ALA A 44 -9.37 -6.81 3.32
C ALA A 44 -10.29 -7.23 2.17
N GLY A 45 -10.41 -8.54 1.92
CA GLY A 45 -11.30 -9.08 0.89
C GLY A 45 -10.83 -8.80 -0.53
N ILE A 46 -9.53 -8.57 -0.75
CA ILE A 46 -8.95 -8.33 -2.09
C ILE A 46 -9.14 -9.55 -3.00
N HIS A 47 -9.11 -10.77 -2.46
CA HIS A 47 -9.40 -11.99 -3.21
C HIS A 47 -10.85 -12.12 -3.70
N HIS A 48 -11.75 -11.25 -3.21
CA HIS A 48 -13.16 -11.21 -3.61
C HIS A 48 -13.48 -10.03 -4.56
N CYS A 49 -12.46 -9.33 -5.08
CA CYS A 49 -12.68 -8.27 -6.06
C CYS A 49 -13.32 -8.84 -7.32
N THR A 50 -14.31 -8.12 -7.88
CA THR A 50 -14.82 -8.42 -9.22
C THR A 50 -13.78 -8.04 -10.29
N PRO A 51 -13.90 -8.53 -11.53
CA PRO A 51 -13.01 -8.11 -12.62
C PRO A 51 -12.97 -6.58 -12.82
N GLU A 52 -14.11 -5.89 -12.65
CA GLU A 52 -14.21 -4.44 -12.77
C GLU A 52 -13.47 -3.72 -11.63
N GLU A 53 -13.57 -4.24 -10.41
CA GLU A 53 -12.85 -3.70 -9.26
C GLU A 53 -11.35 -3.92 -9.40
N PHE A 54 -10.93 -5.07 -9.92
CA PHE A 54 -9.54 -5.35 -10.21
C PHE A 54 -8.97 -4.42 -11.30
N GLN A 55 -9.74 -4.19 -12.37
CA GLN A 55 -9.38 -3.22 -13.40
C GLN A 55 -9.22 -1.82 -12.79
N ARG A 56 -10.14 -1.42 -11.90
CA ARG A 56 -10.05 -0.15 -11.19
C ARG A 56 -8.80 -0.05 -10.31
N PHE A 57 -8.44 -1.09 -9.57
CA PHE A 57 -7.18 -1.14 -8.81
C PHE A 57 -5.96 -1.02 -9.72
N THR A 58 -5.98 -1.66 -10.89
CA THR A 58 -4.88 -1.61 -11.85
C THR A 58 -4.68 -0.18 -12.37
N GLU A 59 -5.75 0.47 -12.83
CA GLU A 59 -5.74 1.86 -13.31
C GLU A 59 -5.26 2.84 -12.22
N LEU A 60 -5.75 2.67 -11.00
CA LEU A 60 -5.37 3.53 -9.87
C LEU A 60 -3.91 3.32 -9.47
N ASN A 61 -3.41 2.08 -9.47
CA ASN A 61 -1.99 1.81 -9.22
C ASN A 61 -1.09 2.46 -10.28
N GLU A 62 -1.44 2.34 -11.56
CA GLU A 62 -0.69 2.95 -12.66
C GLU A 62 -0.69 4.48 -12.58
N ALA A 63 -1.87 5.10 -12.39
CA ALA A 63 -2.01 6.54 -12.26
C ALA A 63 -1.25 7.06 -11.03
N TYR A 64 -1.33 6.35 -9.91
CA TYR A 64 -0.63 6.71 -8.68
C TYR A 64 0.89 6.66 -8.86
N LYS A 65 1.43 5.59 -9.46
CA LYS A 65 2.87 5.48 -9.76
C LYS A 65 3.34 6.54 -10.74
N ALA A 66 2.55 6.83 -11.77
CA ALA A 66 2.90 7.88 -12.73
C ALA A 66 2.97 9.27 -12.06
N ARG A 67 2.12 9.53 -11.07
CA ARG A 67 2.09 10.81 -10.34
C ARG A 67 3.18 10.93 -9.28
N PHE A 68 3.38 9.89 -8.47
CA PHE A 68 4.21 9.97 -7.26
C PHE A 68 5.56 9.26 -7.38
N GLY A 69 5.73 8.36 -8.36
CA GLY A 69 6.98 7.62 -8.58
C GLY A 69 7.20 6.46 -7.61
N PHE A 70 6.20 6.05 -6.84
CA PHE A 70 6.25 4.93 -5.89
C PHE A 70 4.86 4.26 -5.75
N PRO A 71 4.78 3.00 -5.26
CA PRO A 71 3.51 2.28 -5.12
C PRO A 71 2.60 2.87 -4.04
N PHE A 72 1.29 2.69 -4.20
CA PHE A 72 0.32 3.08 -3.17
C PHE A 72 0.45 2.16 -1.95
N ILE A 73 0.71 2.76 -0.79
CA ILE A 73 0.82 2.03 0.47
C ILE A 73 -0.36 2.37 1.38
N MET A 74 -1.04 1.34 1.88
CA MET A 74 -2.07 1.47 2.90
C MET A 74 -2.05 0.25 3.81
N ALA A 75 -2.16 0.46 5.11
CA ALA A 75 -2.35 -0.61 6.06
C ALA A 75 -3.79 -1.13 5.95
N VAL A 76 -3.94 -2.35 5.46
CA VAL A 76 -5.24 -2.92 5.05
C VAL A 76 -5.96 -3.69 6.15
N LYS A 77 -5.31 -3.97 7.30
CA LYS A 77 -5.93 -4.68 8.43
C LYS A 77 -7.15 -3.91 8.96
N GLY A 78 -8.32 -4.55 8.96
CA GLY A 78 -9.59 -3.92 9.36
C GLY A 78 -10.20 -2.98 8.31
N SER A 79 -9.60 -2.90 7.12
CA SER A 79 -10.16 -2.23 5.96
C SER A 79 -10.93 -3.23 5.08
N ASP A 80 -11.56 -2.72 4.03
CA ASP A 80 -12.16 -3.52 2.96
C ASP A 80 -11.79 -2.92 1.60
N ARG A 81 -11.98 -3.68 0.53
CA ARG A 81 -11.69 -3.27 -0.85
C ARG A 81 -12.33 -1.92 -1.23
N HIS A 82 -13.54 -1.59 -0.75
CA HIS A 82 -14.17 -0.30 -1.06
C HIS A 82 -13.48 0.86 -0.36
N LYS A 83 -13.11 0.69 0.92
CA LYS A 83 -12.34 1.70 1.67
C LYS A 83 -10.98 1.94 1.06
N ILE A 84 -10.35 0.90 0.52
CA ILE A 84 -9.05 1.03 -0.15
C ILE A 84 -9.22 1.82 -1.45
N LEU A 85 -10.23 1.51 -2.27
CA LEU A 85 -10.53 2.29 -3.48
C LEU A 85 -10.83 3.76 -3.16
N ALA A 86 -11.64 4.03 -2.12
CA ALA A 86 -11.91 5.38 -1.67
C ALA A 86 -10.64 6.11 -1.20
N ALA A 87 -9.73 5.40 -0.52
CA ALA A 87 -8.46 5.97 -0.09
C ALA A 87 -7.56 6.31 -1.29
N PHE A 88 -7.52 5.49 -2.34
CA PHE A 88 -6.86 5.84 -3.60
C PHE A 88 -7.43 7.14 -4.19
N GLU A 89 -8.75 7.21 -4.34
CA GLU A 89 -9.43 8.35 -4.94
C GLU A 89 -9.24 9.65 -4.15
N GLN A 90 -9.08 9.57 -2.83
CA GLN A 90 -8.73 10.73 -2.01
C GLN A 90 -7.26 11.12 -2.16
N ARG A 91 -6.36 10.14 -2.01
CA ARG A 91 -4.91 10.38 -1.91
C ARG A 91 -4.26 10.70 -3.25
N ILE A 92 -4.89 10.31 -4.37
CA ILE A 92 -4.40 10.68 -5.70
C ILE A 92 -4.35 12.21 -5.89
N HIS A 93 -5.08 12.98 -5.09
CA HIS A 93 -5.08 14.44 -5.16
C HIS A 93 -4.08 15.13 -4.24
N HIS A 94 -3.35 14.39 -3.39
CA HIS A 94 -2.34 14.95 -2.50
C HIS A 94 -1.16 15.59 -3.26
N SER A 95 -0.44 16.49 -2.59
CA SER A 95 0.89 16.89 -3.05
C SER A 95 1.88 15.73 -2.89
N PRO A 96 2.96 15.66 -3.71
CA PRO A 96 3.95 14.61 -3.58
C PRO A 96 4.55 14.47 -2.17
N GLU A 97 4.80 15.59 -1.48
CA GLU A 97 5.38 15.62 -0.14
C GLU A 97 4.41 15.09 0.92
N ALA A 98 3.14 15.49 0.83
CA ALA A 98 2.08 15.01 1.70
C ALA A 98 1.87 13.50 1.52
N GLU A 99 1.90 13.03 0.28
CA GLU A 99 1.68 11.62 -0.02
C GLU A 99 2.86 10.74 0.39
N PHE A 100 4.09 11.21 0.19
CA PHE A 100 5.28 10.51 0.68
C PHE A 100 5.24 10.35 2.20
N THR A 101 4.86 11.40 2.92
CA THR A 101 4.67 11.35 4.37
C THR A 101 3.56 10.37 4.77
N CYS A 102 2.45 10.36 4.03
CA CYS A 102 1.35 9.43 4.23
C CYS A 102 1.80 7.97 4.04
N ALA A 103 2.50 7.67 2.94
CA ALA A 103 3.03 6.33 2.66
C ALA A 103 3.94 5.83 3.79
N LEU A 104 4.87 6.66 4.30
CA LEU A 104 5.70 6.29 5.44
C LEU A 104 4.87 6.04 6.71
N ALA A 105 3.80 6.80 6.95
CA ALA A 105 2.92 6.57 8.10
C ALA A 105 2.19 5.22 7.99
N GLU A 106 1.71 4.86 6.80
CA GLU A 106 1.09 3.56 6.52
C GLU A 106 2.09 2.41 6.69
N ILE A 107 3.33 2.54 6.22
CA ILE A 107 4.39 1.54 6.45
C ILE A 107 4.62 1.30 7.95
N ASN A 108 4.60 2.35 8.77
CA ASN A 108 4.72 2.17 10.22
C ASN A 108 3.55 1.41 10.84
N LYS A 109 2.33 1.61 10.34
CA LYS A 109 1.16 0.84 10.79
C LYS A 109 1.31 -0.63 10.40
N ILE A 110 1.72 -0.92 9.17
CA ILE A 110 2.02 -2.28 8.68
C ILE A 110 3.07 -2.94 9.58
N ALA A 111 4.20 -2.26 9.83
CA ALA A 111 5.25 -2.77 10.70
C ALA A 111 4.75 -3.07 12.13
N LEU A 112 3.93 -2.19 12.70
CA LEU A 112 3.31 -2.43 14.01
C LEU A 112 2.41 -3.66 14.01
N PHE A 113 1.56 -3.84 12.98
CA PHE A 113 0.70 -5.01 12.86
C PHE A 113 1.49 -6.31 12.77
N ARG A 114 2.61 -6.31 12.04
CA ARG A 114 3.51 -7.46 11.97
C ARG A 114 4.14 -7.78 13.32
N LEU A 115 4.61 -6.77 14.05
CA LEU A 115 5.19 -6.95 15.39
C LEU A 115 4.16 -7.49 16.40
N GLN A 116 2.90 -7.08 16.30
CA GLN A 116 1.81 -7.56 17.16
C GLN A 116 1.35 -8.99 16.83
N ALA A 117 1.74 -9.53 15.67
CA ALA A 117 1.40 -10.87 15.23
C ALA A 117 2.52 -11.90 15.47
N LEU A 118 3.66 -11.47 16.03
CA LEU A 118 4.74 -12.33 16.54
C LEU A 118 4.38 -12.92 17.90
#